data_AF-Q91YA7-F1
#
_entry.id   AF-Q91YA7-F1
#
_cell.length_a   1.000
_cell.length_b   1.000
_cell.length_c   1.000
_cell.angle_alpha   90.00
_cell.angle_beta   90.00
_cell.angle_gamma   90.00
#
_symmetry.space_group_name_H-M   'P 1'
#
loop_
_entity.id
_entity.type
_entity.pdbx_description
1 polymer ?
#
loop_
_entity_poly.entity_id
_entity_poly.type
_entity_poly.pdbx_seq_one_letter_code
_entity_poly.pdbx_strand_id
1 'polypeptide(L)'
;QELGGLVVPPTDVPISPTTPYVEDTPEPPLHDFYCSKLLDLVFLLDGSSKLSEAEFEVLKAFVVSMMERLHISQKRIRVAVVEYHDGSHAYIELKARKRPSELRHITSQVKYAGSQVASISEVLKYTLFQIFGKVDRLEASRVTLLLTASQEPPRMARNLVRYVQGLKKKKVTVIPVAIGPHVSLKQIHLIEKQAPENKAFLLSGVDELEQRRDEIISYLCDLAPDAPIPTQPPHMAQITVSPGLLGISSPGPNRNTMVLDVVFVLESSDQVGEANFNKSKEFMEEVIQRMDVGQDSIHVAVLQYSYKVTAEYTFSEAQSKGDVLQQVREIRYQGGNRTNTGLALQYLSEHSFSASQGDRQQAPNLVYMVTGNPASDEIRRLPGDIQVVPIGVGPHANEQELERIGWPNAPIFIQDFETLP
;
A
#
# COMPACT_ATOMS: atom_id res chain seq x y z
N GLN A 1 62.83 -5.05 23.77
CA GLN A 1 61.63 -5.84 23.50
C GLN A 1 60.46 -5.07 24.09
N GLU A 2 59.69 -4.46 23.19
CA GLU A 2 58.37 -3.83 23.29
C GLU A 2 58.04 -2.81 24.41
N LEU A 3 57.65 -1.62 23.93
CA LEU A 3 56.97 -0.53 24.62
C LEU A 3 55.49 -0.88 24.87
N GLY A 4 54.97 -0.51 26.04
CA GLY A 4 53.53 -0.47 26.32
C GLY A 4 53.13 0.88 26.87
N GLY A 5 53.10 1.90 26.01
CA GLY A 5 52.54 3.22 26.34
C GLY A 5 51.02 3.20 26.29
N LEU A 6 50.37 3.87 27.24
CA LEU A 6 48.93 4.17 27.19
C LEU A 6 48.63 4.95 25.90
N VAL A 7 47.83 4.35 25.01
CA VAL A 7 47.19 5.03 23.90
C VAL A 7 45.70 5.15 24.22
N VAL A 8 45.26 6.38 24.43
CA VAL A 8 43.85 6.78 24.42
C VAL A 8 43.40 6.79 22.95
N PRO A 9 42.31 6.12 22.55
CA PRO A 9 41.76 6.29 21.21
C PRO A 9 40.94 7.59 21.13
N PRO A 10 41.02 8.35 20.02
CA PRO A 10 40.27 9.58 19.85
C PRO A 10 38.92 9.37 19.14
N THR A 11 38.03 10.31 19.46
CA THR A 11 36.96 10.90 18.62
C THR A 11 35.75 10.06 18.20
N ASP A 12 34.62 10.44 18.83
CA ASP A 12 33.32 10.75 18.23
C ASP A 12 33.14 10.35 16.76
N VAL A 13 32.38 9.27 16.56
CA VAL A 13 31.64 9.04 15.33
C VAL A 13 30.35 9.85 15.45
N PRO A 14 30.05 10.77 14.50
CA PRO A 14 28.75 11.43 14.48
C PRO A 14 27.68 10.36 14.28
N ILE A 15 26.75 10.28 15.23
CA ILE A 15 25.48 9.61 15.09
C ILE A 15 24.86 10.14 13.79
N SER A 16 24.79 9.32 12.75
CA SER A 16 23.96 9.61 11.58
C SER A 16 22.59 10.03 12.10
N PRO A 17 22.06 11.19 11.71
CA PRO A 17 20.71 11.55 12.09
C PRO A 17 19.80 10.46 11.52
N THR A 18 19.21 9.68 12.41
CA THR A 18 18.07 8.81 12.13
C THR A 18 17.10 9.65 11.31
N THR A 19 17.04 9.39 10.01
CA THR A 19 16.00 9.95 9.15
C THR A 19 14.67 9.65 9.82
N PRO A 20 13.85 10.67 10.12
CA PRO A 20 12.58 10.45 10.78
C PRO A 20 11.74 9.56 9.86
N TYR A 21 11.36 8.39 10.38
CA TYR A 21 10.43 7.50 9.72
C TYR A 21 9.09 8.25 9.58
N VAL A 22 8.76 8.68 8.36
CA VAL A 22 7.49 9.35 8.07
C VAL A 22 6.42 8.26 7.92
N GLU A 23 5.51 8.22 8.87
CA GLU A 23 4.53 7.16 9.11
C GLU A 23 3.30 7.18 8.18
N ASP A 24 3.32 7.99 7.13
CA ASP A 24 2.12 8.31 6.35
C ASP A 24 2.41 8.44 4.84
N THR A 25 2.90 7.39 4.18
CA THR A 25 2.62 7.22 2.74
C THR A 25 1.61 6.10 2.57
N PRO A 26 0.30 6.42 2.40
CA PRO A 26 -0.71 5.43 2.07
C PRO A 26 -0.36 4.78 0.74
N GLU A 27 -0.17 3.46 0.73
CA GLU A 27 -0.18 2.70 -0.52
C GLU A 27 -1.64 2.66 -1.04
N PRO A 28 -1.90 2.97 -2.32
CA PRO A 28 -3.23 2.85 -2.87
C PRO A 28 -3.71 1.39 -2.80
N PRO A 29 -5.02 1.17 -2.64
CA PRO A 29 -5.58 -0.17 -2.64
C PRO A 29 -5.27 -0.87 -3.96
N LEU A 30 -4.77 -2.10 -3.88
CA LEU A 30 -4.43 -2.91 -5.06
C LEU A 30 -5.66 -3.53 -5.73
N HIS A 31 -6.81 -3.50 -5.05
CA HIS A 31 -8.06 -4.16 -5.47
C HIS A 31 -9.26 -3.29 -5.08
N ASP A 32 -10.35 -3.38 -5.85
CA ASP A 32 -11.62 -2.67 -5.59
C ASP A 32 -12.24 -3.05 -4.23
N PHE A 33 -12.04 -4.30 -3.80
CA PHE A 33 -12.41 -4.76 -2.47
C PHE A 33 -11.29 -4.44 -1.48
N TYR A 34 -11.54 -3.44 -0.61
CA TYR A 34 -10.54 -2.93 0.31
C TYR A 34 -11.12 -2.59 1.69
N CYS A 35 -10.63 -3.29 2.71
CA CYS A 35 -11.07 -3.10 4.09
C CYS A 35 -10.35 -1.94 4.77
N SER A 36 -11.09 -0.91 5.17
CA SER A 36 -10.53 0.32 5.72
C SER A 36 -11.12 0.69 7.09
N LYS A 37 -10.92 -0.20 8.07
CA LYS A 37 -11.45 -0.11 9.44
C LYS A 37 -10.35 0.16 10.48
N LEU A 38 -10.73 0.40 11.74
CA LEU A 38 -9.78 0.44 12.87
C LEU A 38 -9.60 -0.97 13.45
N LEU A 39 -8.53 -1.64 13.05
CA LEU A 39 -8.31 -3.05 13.36
C LEU A 39 -6.84 -3.33 13.70
N ASP A 40 -6.60 -4.14 14.72
CA ASP A 40 -5.32 -4.81 14.95
C ASP A 40 -5.49 -6.30 14.64
N LEU A 41 -4.92 -6.74 13.51
CA LEU A 41 -5.05 -8.09 12.99
C LEU A 41 -3.75 -8.88 13.17
N VAL A 42 -3.84 -10.06 13.77
CA VAL A 42 -2.70 -10.96 13.97
C VAL A 42 -2.90 -12.22 13.14
N PHE A 43 -1.97 -12.51 12.24
CA PHE A 43 -1.89 -13.77 11.50
C PHE A 43 -1.00 -14.75 12.26
N LEU A 44 -1.55 -15.90 12.64
CA LEU A 44 -0.81 -17.00 13.27
C LEU A 44 -0.72 -18.15 12.27
N LEU A 45 0.48 -18.48 11.80
CA LEU A 45 0.75 -19.48 10.77
C LEU A 45 1.30 -20.76 11.40
N ASP A 46 0.63 -21.89 11.16
CA ASP A 46 1.08 -23.22 11.59
C ASP A 46 2.36 -23.64 10.86
N GLY A 47 3.47 -23.74 11.59
CA GLY A 47 4.78 -24.17 11.07
C GLY A 47 5.04 -25.67 11.22
N SER A 48 4.01 -26.49 11.45
CA SER A 48 4.18 -27.94 11.54
C SER A 48 4.42 -28.59 10.17
N SER A 49 4.97 -29.79 10.23
CA SER A 49 5.10 -30.74 9.12
C SER A 49 3.76 -31.34 8.66
N LYS A 50 2.62 -30.89 9.19
CA LYS A 50 1.29 -31.25 8.63
C LYS A 50 0.96 -30.46 7.38
N LEU A 51 1.65 -29.34 7.17
CA LEU A 51 1.76 -28.70 5.87
C LEU A 51 3.10 -29.10 5.27
N SER A 52 3.11 -29.50 4.01
CA SER A 52 4.33 -29.56 3.21
C SER A 52 4.87 -28.16 2.95
N GLU A 53 6.13 -28.04 2.54
CA GLU A 53 6.74 -26.75 2.18
C GLU A 53 5.94 -26.04 1.07
N ALA A 54 5.46 -26.78 0.07
CA ALA A 54 4.62 -26.24 -1.00
C ALA A 54 3.25 -25.73 -0.48
N GLU A 55 2.61 -26.47 0.42
CA GLU A 55 1.36 -26.02 1.04
C GLU A 55 1.58 -24.80 1.95
N PHE A 56 2.74 -24.70 2.60
CA PHE A 56 3.12 -23.53 3.38
C PHE A 56 3.35 -22.30 2.49
N GLU A 57 3.89 -22.46 1.27
CA GLU A 57 3.94 -21.37 0.28
C GLU A 57 2.53 -20.88 -0.10
N VAL A 58 1.57 -21.79 -0.32
CA VAL A 58 0.16 -21.41 -0.55
C VAL A 58 -0.42 -20.68 0.65
N LEU A 59 -0.10 -21.11 1.87
CA LEU A 59 -0.52 -20.44 3.10
C LEU A 59 0.03 -19.00 3.20
N LYS A 60 1.31 -18.80 2.88
CA LYS A 60 1.92 -17.46 2.84
C LYS A 60 1.29 -16.58 1.76
N ALA A 61 1.09 -17.13 0.57
CA ALA A 61 0.44 -16.45 -0.54
C ALA A 61 -0.99 -16.01 -0.16
N PHE A 62 -1.73 -16.86 0.55
CA PHE A 62 -3.04 -16.50 1.10
C PHE A 62 -2.95 -15.30 2.05
N VAL A 63 -2.05 -15.31 3.03
CA VAL A 63 -1.88 -14.18 3.97
C VAL A 63 -1.48 -12.90 3.23
N VAL A 64 -0.55 -12.98 2.28
CA VAL A 64 -0.16 -11.83 1.43
C VAL A 64 -1.38 -11.30 0.66
N SER A 65 -2.16 -12.18 0.04
CA SER A 65 -3.36 -11.79 -0.72
C SER A 65 -4.45 -11.14 0.15
N MET A 66 -4.53 -11.53 1.44
CA MET A 66 -5.38 -10.84 2.41
C MET A 66 -4.82 -9.44 2.68
N MET A 67 -3.52 -9.31 2.96
CA MET A 67 -2.87 -8.03 3.24
C MET A 67 -3.01 -7.01 2.10
N GLU A 68 -3.08 -7.45 0.84
CA GLU A 68 -3.35 -6.58 -0.32
C GLU A 68 -4.74 -5.91 -0.28
N ARG A 69 -5.69 -6.53 0.41
CA ARG A 69 -7.09 -6.08 0.55
C ARG A 69 -7.35 -5.35 1.86
N LEU A 70 -6.31 -5.04 2.63
CA LEU A 70 -6.40 -4.32 3.91
C LEU A 70 -5.74 -2.95 3.80
N HIS A 71 -6.37 -1.93 4.40
CA HIS A 71 -5.77 -0.62 4.61
C HIS A 71 -4.74 -0.64 5.73
N ILE A 72 -3.57 -1.22 5.45
CA ILE A 72 -2.51 -1.38 6.43
C ILE A 72 -1.86 -0.02 6.73
N SER A 73 -2.05 0.47 7.96
CA SER A 73 -1.38 1.65 8.49
C SER A 73 -1.52 1.70 10.01
N GLN A 74 -0.66 2.46 10.68
CA GLN A 74 -0.75 2.63 12.13
C GLN A 74 -2.04 3.35 12.57
N LYS A 75 -2.67 4.10 11.65
CA LYS A 75 -3.95 4.79 11.88
C LYS A 75 -5.18 3.96 11.52
N ARG A 76 -5.06 2.92 10.70
CA ARG A 76 -6.18 2.06 10.25
C ARG A 76 -5.97 0.60 10.65
N ILE A 77 -5.46 -0.26 9.77
CA ILE A 77 -5.25 -1.67 10.08
C ILE A 77 -3.78 -1.90 10.44
N ARG A 78 -3.50 -2.29 11.68
CA ARG A 78 -2.17 -2.80 12.07
C ARG A 78 -2.15 -4.31 11.88
N VAL A 79 -1.04 -4.83 11.39
CA VAL A 79 -0.87 -6.28 11.17
C VAL A 79 0.32 -6.82 11.96
N ALA A 80 0.20 -8.06 12.43
CA ALA A 80 1.30 -8.84 12.97
C ALA A 80 1.29 -10.23 12.33
N VAL A 81 2.47 -10.81 12.13
CA VAL A 81 2.64 -12.13 11.53
C VAL A 81 3.55 -12.95 12.42
N VAL A 82 3.04 -14.10 12.85
CA VAL A 82 3.72 -15.03 13.75
C VAL A 82 3.62 -16.43 13.17
N GLU A 83 4.76 -17.07 12.96
CA GLU A 83 4.82 -18.51 12.71
C GLU A 83 4.94 -19.23 14.05
N TYR A 84 4.24 -20.36 14.21
CA TYR A 84 4.28 -21.12 15.46
C TYR A 84 4.50 -22.62 15.23
N HIS A 85 5.37 -23.17 16.08
CA HIS A 85 5.73 -24.57 16.18
C HIS A 85 5.69 -24.99 17.67
N ASP A 86 6.77 -25.52 18.24
CA ASP A 86 6.86 -25.72 19.70
C ASP A 86 7.17 -24.40 20.45
N GLY A 87 7.52 -23.35 19.70
CA GLY A 87 7.58 -21.94 20.12
C GLY A 87 6.80 -21.02 19.17
N SER A 88 7.11 -19.72 19.21
CA SER A 88 6.51 -18.72 18.32
C SER A 88 7.57 -17.75 17.83
N HIS A 89 7.62 -17.52 16.52
CA HIS A 89 8.53 -16.59 15.87
C HIS A 89 7.74 -15.43 15.25
N ALA A 90 7.89 -14.22 15.79
CA ALA A 90 7.26 -13.03 15.24
C ALA A 90 8.12 -12.43 14.12
N TYR A 91 7.54 -12.29 12.93
CA TYR A 91 8.16 -11.65 11.78
C TYR A 91 7.75 -10.18 11.66
N ILE A 92 6.52 -9.87 12.05
CA ILE A 92 5.94 -8.53 12.03
C ILE A 92 5.24 -8.28 13.35
N GLU A 93 5.55 -7.14 13.98
CA GLU A 93 4.86 -6.64 15.17
C GLU A 93 3.81 -5.60 14.78
N LEU A 94 2.72 -5.46 15.55
CA LEU A 94 1.65 -4.49 15.27
C LEU A 94 2.17 -3.05 15.16
N LYS A 95 3.22 -2.72 15.91
CA LYS A 95 3.83 -1.39 15.95
C LYS A 95 4.92 -1.20 14.89
N ALA A 96 5.18 -2.21 14.08
CA ALA A 96 6.14 -2.11 13.00
C ALA A 96 5.66 -1.02 12.05
N ARG A 97 6.39 0.09 12.07
CA ARG A 97 6.20 1.16 11.11
C ARG A 97 7.04 0.76 9.89
N LYS A 98 6.41 0.05 8.97
CA LYS A 98 6.95 -0.35 7.67
C LYS A 98 5.87 -0.14 6.60
N ARG A 99 6.27 -0.01 5.34
CA ARG A 99 5.31 0.10 4.23
C ARG A 99 4.51 -1.19 4.06
N PRO A 100 3.23 -1.15 3.66
CA PRO A 100 2.45 -2.36 3.44
C PRO A 100 3.10 -3.34 2.45
N SER A 101 3.77 -2.87 1.39
CA SER A 101 4.57 -3.68 0.45
C SER A 101 5.73 -4.39 1.12
N GLU A 102 6.47 -3.71 1.99
CA GLU A 102 7.57 -4.31 2.77
C GLU A 102 7.03 -5.35 3.75
N LEU A 103 5.88 -5.09 4.40
CA LEU A 103 5.22 -6.05 5.27
C LEU A 103 4.74 -7.29 4.49
N ARG A 104 4.19 -7.11 3.28
CA ARG A 104 3.85 -8.23 2.38
C ARG A 104 5.10 -9.01 1.97
N HIS A 105 6.20 -8.32 1.65
CA HIS A 105 7.47 -8.97 1.33
C HIS A 105 8.00 -9.79 2.50
N ILE A 106 8.08 -9.24 3.72
CA ILE A 106 8.49 -9.97 4.93
C ILE A 106 7.62 -11.22 5.12
N THR A 107 6.30 -11.10 4.92
CA THR A 107 5.36 -12.21 5.02
C THR A 107 5.63 -13.30 3.98
N SER A 108 5.95 -12.91 2.73
CA SER A 108 6.34 -13.88 1.68
C SER A 108 7.62 -14.65 2.00
N GLN A 109 8.51 -14.05 2.80
CA GLN A 109 9.81 -14.63 3.18
C GLN A 109 9.78 -15.40 4.51
N VAL A 110 8.61 -15.60 5.12
CA VAL A 110 8.49 -16.45 6.32
C VAL A 110 9.03 -17.84 6.00
N LYS A 111 9.92 -18.34 6.86
CA LYS A 111 10.60 -19.63 6.64
C LYS A 111 9.69 -20.78 7.03
N TYR A 112 9.65 -21.81 6.19
CA TYR A 112 9.00 -23.08 6.54
C TYR A 112 9.79 -23.78 7.66
N ALA A 113 9.13 -24.03 8.80
CA ALA A 113 9.76 -24.69 9.94
C ALA A 113 9.69 -26.23 9.85
N GLY A 114 8.61 -26.79 9.30
CA GLY A 114 8.43 -28.24 9.18
C GLY A 114 8.49 -28.99 10.52
N SER A 115 8.07 -28.36 11.61
CA SER A 115 8.20 -28.92 12.96
C SER A 115 7.29 -30.13 13.20
N GLN A 116 7.66 -31.02 14.11
CA GLN A 116 6.77 -32.11 14.54
C GLN A 116 5.59 -31.63 15.38
N VAL A 117 5.66 -30.41 15.93
CA VAL A 117 4.64 -29.82 16.80
C VAL A 117 4.37 -28.39 16.38
N ALA A 118 3.10 -28.02 16.27
CA ALA A 118 2.64 -26.64 16.32
C ALA A 118 1.61 -26.46 17.44
N SER A 119 1.95 -25.60 18.40
CA SER A 119 1.24 -25.45 19.67
C SER A 119 0.32 -24.23 19.65
N ILE A 120 -0.98 -24.48 19.44
CA ILE A 120 -2.03 -23.45 19.54
C ILE A 120 -2.00 -22.78 20.92
N SER A 121 -1.78 -23.57 21.99
CA SER A 121 -1.74 -23.04 23.35
C SER A 121 -0.57 -22.08 23.56
N GLU A 122 0.60 -22.37 22.99
CA GLU A 122 1.77 -21.50 23.13
C GLU A 122 1.63 -20.22 22.32
N VAL A 123 1.12 -20.29 21.09
CA VAL A 123 0.94 -19.08 20.27
C VAL A 123 -0.19 -18.18 20.79
N LEU A 124 -1.26 -18.73 21.36
CA LEU A 124 -2.31 -17.94 22.01
C LEU A 124 -1.83 -17.33 23.34
N LYS A 125 -0.94 -18.02 24.06
CA LYS A 125 -0.23 -17.45 25.21
C LYS A 125 0.65 -16.27 24.78
N TYR A 126 1.43 -16.44 23.72
CA TYR A 126 2.26 -15.37 23.14
C TYR A 126 1.39 -14.18 22.73
N THR A 127 0.29 -14.42 22.03
CA THR A 127 -0.67 -13.38 21.60
C THR A 127 -1.27 -12.62 22.79
N LEU A 128 -1.64 -13.32 23.87
CA LEU A 128 -2.24 -12.71 25.07
C LEU A 128 -1.27 -11.82 25.85
N PHE A 129 -0.01 -12.27 26.01
CA PHE A 129 0.95 -11.64 26.92
C PHE A 129 1.97 -10.76 26.21
N GLN A 130 2.38 -11.09 24.99
CA GLN A 130 3.39 -10.34 24.24
C GLN A 130 2.73 -9.34 23.29
N ILE A 131 1.83 -9.79 22.41
CA ILE A 131 1.19 -8.91 21.42
C ILE A 131 0.17 -7.98 22.10
N PHE A 132 -0.84 -8.55 22.77
CA PHE A 132 -1.89 -7.78 23.45
C PHE A 132 -1.62 -7.63 24.94
N GLY A 133 -0.37 -7.79 25.38
CA GLY A 133 0.06 -7.65 26.78
C GLY A 133 -0.36 -6.32 27.37
N LYS A 134 -0.03 -5.24 26.66
CA LYS A 134 -0.48 -3.87 26.94
C LYS A 134 -1.39 -3.42 25.80
N VAL A 135 -2.60 -2.97 26.14
CA VAL A 135 -3.56 -2.45 25.16
C VAL A 135 -3.31 -0.94 25.03
N ASP A 136 -2.84 -0.51 23.86
CA ASP A 136 -2.48 0.88 23.59
C ASP A 136 -3.37 1.57 22.56
N ARG A 137 -4.25 0.81 21.92
CA ARG A 137 -5.19 1.27 20.89
C ARG A 137 -6.59 0.77 21.22
N LEU A 138 -7.37 1.60 21.93
CA LEU A 138 -8.66 1.21 22.51
C LEU A 138 -9.82 1.32 21.51
N GLU A 139 -9.65 2.18 20.52
CA GLU A 139 -10.58 2.47 19.44
C GLU A 139 -10.60 1.40 18.35
N ALA A 140 -9.59 0.53 18.30
CA ALA A 140 -9.50 -0.54 17.31
C ALA A 140 -10.02 -1.88 17.85
N SER A 141 -10.73 -2.61 16.99
CA SER A 141 -11.01 -4.03 17.24
C SER A 141 -9.71 -4.83 17.19
N ARG A 142 -9.64 -5.93 17.94
CA ARG A 142 -8.45 -6.80 18.00
C ARG A 142 -8.84 -8.21 17.60
N VAL A 143 -8.23 -8.70 16.54
CA VAL A 143 -8.59 -9.99 15.94
C VAL A 143 -7.34 -10.81 15.68
N THR A 144 -7.43 -12.11 15.97
CA THR A 144 -6.38 -13.08 15.70
C THR A 144 -6.93 -14.13 14.74
N LEU A 145 -6.33 -14.21 13.56
CA LEU A 145 -6.61 -15.23 12.56
C LEU A 145 -5.65 -16.40 12.78
N LEU A 146 -6.17 -17.50 13.34
CA LEU A 146 -5.40 -18.71 13.67
C LEU A 146 -5.48 -19.68 12.49
N LEU A 147 -4.46 -19.71 11.64
CA LEU A 147 -4.34 -20.65 10.52
C LEU A 147 -3.68 -21.92 11.04
N THR A 148 -4.45 -22.99 11.18
CA THR A 148 -4.00 -24.24 11.82
C THR A 148 -4.29 -25.47 10.97
N ALA A 149 -3.29 -26.34 10.86
CA ALA A 149 -3.36 -27.57 10.08
C ALA A 149 -3.03 -28.83 10.91
N SER A 150 -2.75 -28.65 12.19
CA SER A 150 -2.23 -29.71 13.05
C SER A 150 -2.92 -29.78 14.41
N GLN A 151 -2.60 -30.82 15.16
CA GLN A 151 -3.03 -31.03 16.53
C GLN A 151 -1.82 -30.98 17.46
N GLU A 152 -1.88 -30.10 18.46
CA GLU A 152 -0.85 -30.04 19.49
C GLU A 152 -0.95 -31.24 20.46
N PRO A 153 0.17 -31.69 21.06
CA PRO A 153 0.14 -32.73 22.08
C PRO A 153 -0.80 -32.38 23.26
N PRO A 154 -1.64 -33.31 23.76
CA PRO A 154 -2.62 -33.02 24.82
C PRO A 154 -2.04 -32.42 26.11
N ARG A 155 -0.76 -32.69 26.41
CA ARG A 155 -0.04 -32.11 27.55
C ARG A 155 0.14 -30.59 27.45
N MET A 156 0.23 -30.05 26.23
CA MET A 156 0.39 -28.61 25.97
C MET A 156 -0.97 -27.90 25.95
N ALA A 157 -2.02 -28.61 25.54
CA ALA A 157 -3.39 -28.10 25.46
C ALA A 157 -4.08 -27.76 26.79
N ARG A 158 -3.44 -28.05 27.94
CA ARG A 158 -4.06 -27.92 29.28
C ARG A 158 -4.57 -26.51 29.58
N ASN A 159 -3.86 -25.49 29.11
CA ASN A 159 -4.18 -24.09 29.38
C ASN A 159 -4.87 -23.38 28.21
N LEU A 160 -5.20 -24.09 27.11
CA LEU A 160 -5.82 -23.50 25.92
C LEU A 160 -7.02 -22.62 26.28
N VAL A 161 -7.98 -23.19 27.01
CA VAL A 161 -9.21 -22.49 27.42
C VAL A 161 -8.89 -21.25 28.25
N ARG A 162 -7.89 -21.32 29.14
CA ARG A 162 -7.48 -20.18 29.97
C ARG A 162 -6.92 -19.03 29.12
N TYR A 163 -6.15 -19.33 28.08
CA TYR A 163 -5.59 -18.31 27.20
C TYR A 163 -6.68 -17.69 26.31
N VAL A 164 -7.58 -18.49 25.74
CA VAL A 164 -8.70 -17.97 24.95
C VAL A 164 -9.63 -17.11 25.81
N GLN A 165 -9.91 -17.51 27.05
CA GLN A 165 -10.66 -16.68 28.00
C GLN A 165 -9.93 -15.38 28.36
N GLY A 166 -8.60 -15.42 28.48
CA GLY A 166 -7.78 -14.23 28.67
C GLY A 166 -7.88 -13.26 27.49
N LEU A 167 -7.82 -13.78 26.27
CA LEU A 167 -7.98 -13.02 25.03
C LEU A 167 -9.38 -12.40 24.96
N LYS A 168 -10.43 -13.19 25.26
CA LYS A 168 -11.81 -12.68 25.38
C LYS A 168 -11.94 -11.55 26.40
N LYS A 169 -11.36 -11.68 27.59
CA LYS A 169 -11.37 -10.62 28.62
C LYS A 169 -10.72 -9.33 28.12
N LYS A 170 -9.73 -9.46 27.24
CA LYS A 170 -9.11 -8.33 26.56
C LYS A 170 -9.87 -7.89 25.31
N LYS A 171 -11.06 -8.43 24.99
CA LYS A 171 -11.82 -8.16 23.76
C LYS A 171 -11.00 -8.48 22.49
N VAL A 172 -10.24 -9.56 22.52
CA VAL A 172 -9.57 -10.11 21.34
C VAL A 172 -10.41 -11.27 20.81
N THR A 173 -10.87 -11.13 19.57
CA THR A 173 -11.61 -12.18 18.85
C THR A 173 -10.63 -13.15 18.22
N VAL A 174 -10.87 -14.46 18.35
CA VAL A 174 -10.01 -15.51 17.78
C VAL A 174 -10.80 -16.24 16.70
N ILE A 175 -10.36 -16.12 15.46
CA ILE A 175 -10.98 -16.75 14.28
C ILE A 175 -10.09 -17.89 13.83
N PRO A 176 -10.45 -19.15 14.16
CA PRO A 176 -9.71 -20.30 13.68
C PRO A 176 -10.06 -20.63 12.22
N VAL A 177 -9.03 -20.77 11.39
CA VAL A 177 -9.10 -21.31 10.03
C VAL A 177 -8.42 -22.67 10.08
N ALA A 178 -9.23 -23.72 10.11
CA ALA A 178 -8.82 -25.10 10.21
C ALA A 178 -8.61 -25.69 8.80
N ILE A 179 -7.41 -26.19 8.55
CA ILE A 179 -6.96 -26.63 7.22
C ILE A 179 -6.63 -28.12 7.27
N GLY A 180 -7.43 -28.92 6.57
CA GLY A 180 -7.17 -30.34 6.41
C GLY A 180 -7.54 -31.22 7.60
N PRO A 181 -7.31 -32.55 7.47
CA PRO A 181 -7.87 -33.55 8.36
C PRO A 181 -7.12 -33.72 9.68
N HIS A 182 -5.91 -33.17 9.79
CA HIS A 182 -5.04 -33.33 10.95
C HIS A 182 -5.30 -32.33 12.07
N VAL A 183 -6.23 -31.39 11.86
CA VAL A 183 -6.62 -30.39 12.83
C VAL A 183 -7.44 -31.00 13.98
N SER A 184 -7.29 -30.45 15.17
CA SER A 184 -8.12 -30.84 16.31
C SER A 184 -9.44 -30.06 16.34
N LEU A 185 -10.49 -30.60 15.73
CA LEU A 185 -11.84 -29.99 15.75
C LEU A 185 -12.35 -29.74 17.18
N LYS A 186 -11.94 -30.57 18.14
CA LYS A 186 -12.23 -30.36 19.56
C LYS A 186 -11.68 -29.02 20.07
N GLN A 187 -10.45 -28.66 19.67
CA GLN A 187 -9.83 -27.39 20.07
C GLN A 187 -10.47 -26.21 19.34
N ILE A 188 -10.76 -26.34 18.05
CA ILE A 188 -11.48 -25.32 17.27
C ILE A 188 -12.82 -25.01 17.95
N HIS A 189 -13.60 -26.03 18.25
CA HIS A 189 -14.90 -25.87 18.91
C HIS A 189 -14.79 -25.29 20.33
N LEU A 190 -13.70 -25.58 21.06
CA LEU A 190 -13.43 -24.94 22.36
C LEU A 190 -13.19 -23.43 22.21
N ILE A 191 -12.53 -23.00 21.13
CA ILE A 191 -12.29 -21.59 20.82
C ILE A 191 -13.61 -20.90 20.46
N GLU A 192 -14.41 -21.48 19.56
CA GLU A 192 -15.71 -20.94 19.15
C GLU A 192 -16.66 -20.74 20.35
N LYS A 193 -16.69 -21.71 21.27
CA LYS A 193 -17.52 -21.65 22.47
C LYS A 193 -17.19 -20.50 23.42
N GLN A 194 -16.02 -19.87 23.31
CA GLN A 194 -15.66 -18.79 24.22
C GLN A 194 -16.40 -17.49 23.90
N ALA A 195 -16.68 -17.18 22.63
CA ALA A 195 -17.31 -15.93 22.23
C ALA A 195 -18.06 -16.10 20.89
N PRO A 196 -19.25 -15.50 20.71
CA PRO A 196 -20.02 -15.64 19.47
C PRO A 196 -19.30 -15.09 18.23
N GLU A 197 -18.36 -14.16 18.42
CA GLU A 197 -17.52 -13.59 17.37
C GLU A 197 -16.37 -14.53 16.94
N ASN A 198 -16.10 -15.61 17.68
CA ASN A 198 -15.05 -16.57 17.34
C ASN A 198 -15.55 -17.58 16.28
N LYS A 199 -16.01 -17.12 15.12
CA LYS A 199 -16.46 -18.01 14.02
C LYS A 199 -15.29 -18.84 13.48
N ALA A 200 -15.46 -20.16 13.35
CA ALA A 200 -14.49 -21.01 12.66
C ALA A 200 -14.75 -21.10 11.15
N PHE A 201 -13.65 -21.22 10.39
CA PHE A 201 -13.68 -21.60 8.98
C PHE A 201 -13.00 -22.97 8.85
N LEU A 202 -13.74 -23.95 8.35
CA LEU A 202 -13.25 -25.31 8.13
C LEU A 202 -13.01 -25.51 6.63
N LEU A 203 -11.80 -25.91 6.27
CA LEU A 203 -11.34 -26.13 4.90
C LEU A 203 -10.76 -27.54 4.77
N SER A 204 -10.97 -28.18 3.63
CA SER A 204 -10.42 -29.52 3.37
C SER A 204 -8.91 -29.51 3.10
N GLY A 205 -8.37 -28.38 2.65
CA GLY A 205 -6.98 -28.20 2.26
C GLY A 205 -6.62 -26.72 2.02
N VAL A 206 -5.36 -26.45 1.69
CA VAL A 206 -4.86 -25.08 1.42
C VAL A 206 -5.38 -24.49 0.11
N ASP A 207 -5.83 -25.35 -0.81
CA ASP A 207 -6.41 -25.00 -2.12
C ASP A 207 -7.75 -24.26 -2.00
N GLU A 208 -8.50 -24.49 -0.91
CA GLU A 208 -9.75 -23.77 -0.63
C GLU A 208 -9.52 -22.35 -0.06
N LEU A 209 -8.30 -22.01 0.38
CA LEU A 209 -8.01 -20.75 1.06
C LEU A 209 -8.37 -19.53 0.20
N GLU A 210 -7.97 -19.54 -1.07
CA GLU A 210 -8.24 -18.42 -1.98
C GLU A 210 -9.74 -18.19 -2.17
N GLN A 211 -10.53 -19.26 -2.29
CA GLN A 211 -11.98 -19.18 -2.47
C GLN A 211 -12.69 -18.62 -1.24
N ARG A 212 -12.15 -18.86 -0.03
CA ARG A 212 -12.70 -18.38 1.23
C ARG A 212 -12.16 -17.02 1.66
N ARG A 213 -11.15 -16.49 0.98
CA ARG A 213 -10.44 -15.24 1.32
C ARG A 213 -11.39 -14.07 1.54
N ASP A 214 -12.22 -13.76 0.55
CA ASP A 214 -13.05 -12.55 0.60
C ASP A 214 -14.18 -12.67 1.64
N GLU A 215 -14.71 -13.88 1.88
CA GLU A 215 -15.63 -14.15 2.99
C GLU A 215 -14.96 -13.90 4.35
N ILE A 216 -13.73 -14.40 4.53
CA ILE A 216 -12.97 -14.21 5.77
C ILE A 216 -12.69 -12.72 5.98
N ILE A 217 -12.21 -12.01 4.95
CA ILE A 217 -11.95 -10.57 5.05
C ILE A 217 -13.21 -9.80 5.39
N SER A 218 -14.33 -10.06 4.70
CA SER A 218 -15.61 -9.40 5.02
C SER A 218 -15.98 -9.58 6.49
N TYR A 219 -15.90 -10.82 7.00
CA TYR A 219 -16.18 -11.12 8.40
C TYR A 219 -15.24 -10.37 9.37
N LEU A 220 -13.94 -10.33 9.08
CA LEU A 220 -12.96 -9.58 9.88
C LEU A 220 -13.29 -8.08 9.93
N CYS A 221 -13.72 -7.51 8.81
CA CYS A 221 -14.01 -6.09 8.65
C CYS A 221 -15.32 -5.68 9.32
N ASP A 222 -16.33 -6.55 9.31
CA ASP A 222 -17.60 -6.32 9.98
C ASP A 222 -17.46 -6.29 11.52
N LEU A 223 -16.42 -6.94 12.07
CA LEU A 223 -16.09 -6.88 13.49
C LEU A 223 -15.41 -5.57 13.92
N ALA A 224 -14.95 -4.76 12.97
CA ALA A 224 -14.14 -3.58 13.23
C ALA A 224 -14.92 -2.26 13.02
N PRO A 225 -14.75 -1.26 13.91
CA PRO A 225 -15.42 0.01 13.77
C PRO A 225 -14.85 0.81 12.58
N ASP A 226 -15.71 1.66 12.00
CA ASP A 226 -15.31 2.62 10.99
C ASP A 226 -14.35 3.67 11.57
N ALA A 227 -13.42 4.13 10.75
CA ALA A 227 -12.57 5.25 11.12
C ALA A 227 -13.43 6.54 11.19
N PRO A 228 -13.27 7.38 12.22
CA PRO A 228 -14.03 8.62 12.33
C PRO A 228 -13.78 9.52 11.11
N ILE A 229 -14.86 10.02 10.53
CA ILE A 229 -14.84 11.00 9.43
C ILE A 229 -14.23 12.30 10.00
N PRO A 230 -13.26 12.94 9.34
CA PRO A 230 -12.75 14.23 9.79
C PRO A 230 -13.89 15.25 9.86
N THR A 231 -14.23 15.72 11.06
CA THR A 231 -15.15 16.85 11.24
C THR A 231 -14.54 18.10 10.63
N GLN A 232 -15.16 18.60 9.56
CA GLN A 232 -14.87 19.92 8.98
C GLN A 232 -15.07 21.01 10.07
N PRO A 233 -14.17 21.99 10.20
CA PRO A 233 -14.48 23.23 10.91
C PRO A 233 -15.66 23.94 10.21
N PRO A 234 -16.54 24.66 10.93
CA PRO A 234 -17.68 25.32 10.32
C PRO A 234 -17.19 26.34 9.30
N HIS A 235 -17.64 26.18 8.05
CA HIS A 235 -17.50 27.18 7.01
C HIS A 235 -18.05 28.52 7.51
N MET A 236 -17.21 29.55 7.52
CA MET A 236 -17.68 30.92 7.62
C MET A 236 -18.58 31.21 6.42
N ALA A 237 -19.77 31.72 6.72
CA ALA A 237 -20.82 32.01 5.76
C ALA A 237 -20.34 32.91 4.62
N GLN A 238 -20.50 32.45 3.38
CA GLN A 238 -20.58 33.34 2.23
C GLN A 238 -22.06 33.60 1.93
N ILE A 239 -22.40 34.89 1.92
CA ILE A 239 -23.70 35.44 1.58
C ILE A 239 -23.81 35.44 0.06
N THR A 240 -24.82 34.77 -0.51
CA THR A 240 -25.42 35.19 -1.79
C THR A 240 -26.81 34.57 -2.00
N VAL A 241 -27.81 35.46 -2.01
CA VAL A 241 -29.09 35.54 -2.75
C VAL A 241 -29.64 34.28 -3.46
N SER A 242 -30.87 33.88 -3.07
CA SER A 242 -31.79 32.92 -3.72
C SER A 242 -32.60 33.55 -4.88
N PRO A 243 -33.50 32.81 -5.58
CA PRO A 243 -33.37 31.49 -6.23
C PRO A 243 -33.92 31.48 -7.69
N GLY A 244 -33.54 30.48 -8.50
CA GLY A 244 -34.13 30.30 -9.83
C GLY A 244 -33.99 28.89 -10.44
N LEU A 245 -35.08 28.12 -10.30
CA LEU A 245 -35.62 27.09 -11.20
C LEU A 245 -34.87 25.76 -11.48
N LEU A 246 -35.46 24.73 -10.85
CA LEU A 246 -35.56 23.30 -11.17
C LEU A 246 -35.25 22.87 -12.62
N GLY A 247 -34.28 21.98 -12.75
CA GLY A 247 -34.15 21.01 -13.82
C GLY A 247 -33.81 19.65 -13.23
N ILE A 248 -34.82 18.78 -13.11
CA ILE A 248 -34.66 17.41 -12.63
C ILE A 248 -34.17 16.57 -13.82
N SER A 249 -32.96 16.04 -13.72
CA SER A 249 -32.50 14.91 -14.55
C SER A 249 -32.03 13.79 -13.63
N SER A 250 -32.64 12.62 -13.82
CA SER A 250 -32.58 11.41 -13.00
C SER A 250 -31.18 10.98 -12.54
N PRO A 251 -31.05 10.35 -11.36
CA PRO A 251 -29.81 9.68 -10.98
C PRO A 251 -29.68 8.39 -11.78
N GLY A 252 -28.79 8.39 -12.77
CA GLY A 252 -28.16 7.17 -13.25
C GLY A 252 -27.33 6.54 -12.13
N PRO A 253 -26.93 5.27 -12.25
CA PRO A 253 -26.20 4.58 -11.19
C PRO A 253 -24.91 5.35 -10.91
N ASN A 254 -24.69 5.72 -9.65
CA ASN A 254 -23.45 6.34 -9.17
C ASN A 254 -22.27 5.45 -9.58
N ARG A 255 -21.64 5.78 -10.71
CA ARG A 255 -20.23 5.49 -10.90
C ARG A 255 -19.54 6.35 -9.85
N ASN A 256 -18.79 5.73 -8.93
CA ASN A 256 -17.85 6.46 -8.10
C ASN A 256 -16.91 7.23 -9.04
N THR A 257 -17.20 8.50 -9.30
CA THR A 257 -16.36 9.38 -10.11
C THR A 257 -15.07 9.58 -9.33
N MET A 258 -13.97 9.02 -9.85
CA MET A 258 -12.65 9.22 -9.24
C MET A 258 -12.26 10.69 -9.41
N VAL A 259 -11.87 11.32 -8.30
CA VAL A 259 -11.34 12.69 -8.26
C VAL A 259 -9.82 12.57 -8.12
N LEU A 260 -9.07 13.11 -9.08
CA LEU A 260 -7.61 12.99 -9.15
C LEU A 260 -7.01 14.18 -9.91
N ASP A 261 -5.83 14.63 -9.51
CA ASP A 261 -5.04 15.62 -10.24
C ASP A 261 -3.83 14.92 -10.86
N VAL A 262 -3.79 14.88 -12.19
CA VAL A 262 -2.82 14.10 -12.96
C VAL A 262 -1.90 15.04 -13.73
N VAL A 263 -0.58 14.89 -13.55
CA VAL A 263 0.42 15.57 -14.39
C VAL A 263 1.09 14.56 -15.31
N PHE A 264 1.09 14.81 -16.61
CA PHE A 264 1.94 14.09 -17.55
C PHE A 264 3.26 14.86 -17.73
N VAL A 265 4.38 14.15 -17.66
CA VAL A 265 5.72 14.72 -17.79
C VAL A 265 6.47 13.97 -18.87
N LEU A 266 6.74 14.64 -19.99
CA LEU A 266 7.37 14.03 -21.15
C LEU A 266 8.80 14.55 -21.34
N GLU A 267 9.77 13.65 -21.47
CA GLU A 267 11.12 14.01 -21.88
C GLU A 267 11.12 14.50 -23.34
N SER A 268 11.64 15.71 -23.57
CA SER A 268 11.81 16.33 -24.89
C SER A 268 13.27 16.67 -25.21
N SER A 269 14.22 15.89 -24.68
CA SER A 269 15.66 16.06 -24.94
C SER A 269 16.03 15.79 -26.41
N ASP A 270 17.20 16.26 -26.82
CA ASP A 270 17.78 15.98 -28.15
C ASP A 270 18.08 14.47 -28.33
N GLN A 271 18.25 13.73 -27.23
CA GLN A 271 18.46 12.28 -27.27
C GLN A 271 17.17 11.52 -27.58
N VAL A 272 16.02 11.98 -27.09
CA VAL A 272 14.71 11.46 -27.49
C VAL A 272 14.42 11.83 -28.95
N GLY A 273 14.61 13.12 -29.29
CA GLY A 273 14.31 13.67 -30.61
C GLY A 273 12.81 13.83 -30.90
N GLU A 274 12.48 14.67 -31.88
CA GLU A 274 11.09 15.04 -32.20
C GLU A 274 10.19 13.84 -32.54
N ALA A 275 10.70 12.89 -33.32
CA ALA A 275 9.92 11.73 -33.75
C ALA A 275 9.46 10.85 -32.57
N ASN A 276 10.34 10.58 -31.60
CA ASN A 276 9.98 9.78 -30.43
C ASN A 276 9.18 10.59 -29.40
N PHE A 277 9.43 11.89 -29.27
CA PHE A 277 8.59 12.77 -28.47
C PHE A 277 7.12 12.75 -28.95
N ASN A 278 6.90 12.78 -30.27
CA ASN A 278 5.55 12.70 -30.83
C ASN A 278 4.85 11.38 -30.48
N LYS A 279 5.57 10.25 -30.40
CA LYS A 279 4.99 8.98 -29.94
C LYS A 279 4.63 9.00 -28.45
N SER A 280 5.48 9.59 -27.60
CA SER A 280 5.13 9.83 -26.19
C SER A 280 3.89 10.72 -26.04
N LYS A 281 3.74 11.72 -26.93
CA LYS A 281 2.56 12.60 -26.98
C LYS A 281 1.30 11.84 -27.40
N GLU A 282 1.38 11.00 -28.43
CA GLU A 282 0.29 10.13 -28.90
C GLU A 282 -0.15 9.16 -27.79
N PHE A 283 0.81 8.50 -27.13
CA PHE A 283 0.54 7.65 -25.96
C PHE A 283 -0.19 8.41 -24.84
N MET A 284 0.27 9.61 -24.48
CA MET A 284 -0.40 10.46 -23.50
C MET A 284 -1.84 10.80 -23.95
N GLU A 285 -2.04 11.17 -25.22
CA GLU A 285 -3.37 11.47 -25.78
C GLU A 285 -4.33 10.27 -25.63
N GLU A 286 -3.86 9.06 -25.96
CA GLU A 286 -4.64 7.83 -25.83
C GLU A 286 -5.03 7.53 -24.38
N VAL A 287 -4.11 7.75 -23.44
CA VAL A 287 -4.38 7.57 -22.01
C VAL A 287 -5.44 8.57 -21.54
N ILE A 288 -5.31 9.86 -21.88
CA ILE A 288 -6.26 10.91 -21.53
C ILE A 288 -7.65 10.63 -22.13
N GLN A 289 -7.71 10.11 -23.36
CA GLN A 289 -8.97 9.75 -24.01
C GLN A 289 -9.78 8.74 -23.19
N ARG A 290 -9.09 7.78 -22.54
CA ARG A 290 -9.67 6.72 -21.70
C ARG A 290 -9.98 7.16 -20.26
N MET A 291 -9.37 8.25 -19.78
CA MET A 291 -9.61 8.82 -18.45
C MET A 291 -10.94 9.58 -18.35
N ASP A 292 -11.54 9.66 -17.16
CA ASP A 292 -12.75 10.44 -16.90
C ASP A 292 -12.43 11.91 -16.60
N VAL A 293 -11.87 12.62 -17.59
CA VAL A 293 -11.45 14.03 -17.47
C VAL A 293 -12.66 14.96 -17.46
N GLY A 294 -12.73 15.84 -16.46
CA GLY A 294 -13.85 16.74 -16.23
C GLY A 294 -13.68 17.63 -15.01
N GLN A 295 -14.46 18.71 -14.94
CA GLN A 295 -14.37 19.72 -13.88
C GLN A 295 -14.55 19.14 -12.46
N ASP A 296 -15.41 18.12 -12.31
CA ASP A 296 -15.71 17.48 -11.03
C ASP A 296 -15.06 16.09 -10.88
N SER A 297 -14.20 15.69 -11.82
CA SER A 297 -13.56 14.36 -11.87
C SER A 297 -12.03 14.49 -11.97
N ILE A 298 -11.39 13.99 -13.02
CA ILE A 298 -9.93 14.03 -13.19
C ILE A 298 -9.52 15.36 -13.83
N HIS A 299 -8.59 16.07 -13.20
CA HIS A 299 -7.92 17.24 -13.78
C HIS A 299 -6.56 16.83 -14.34
N VAL A 300 -6.15 17.47 -15.43
CA VAL A 300 -4.93 17.15 -16.17
C VAL A 300 -4.06 18.40 -16.32
N ALA A 301 -2.77 18.23 -16.09
CA ALA A 301 -1.73 19.16 -16.48
C ALA A 301 -0.64 18.42 -17.28
N VAL A 302 0.07 19.15 -18.13
CA VAL A 302 1.08 18.58 -19.03
C VAL A 302 2.35 19.41 -18.98
N LEU A 303 3.47 18.74 -18.74
CA LEU A 303 4.82 19.31 -18.77
C LEU A 303 5.65 18.58 -19.82
N GLN A 304 6.56 19.31 -20.44
CA GLN A 304 7.71 18.72 -21.13
C GLN A 304 9.01 19.24 -20.53
N TYR A 305 10.06 18.41 -20.55
CA TYR A 305 11.35 18.81 -19.98
C TYR A 305 12.55 18.32 -20.79
N SER A 306 13.60 19.13 -20.77
CA SER A 306 14.91 18.82 -21.31
C SER A 306 15.99 19.51 -20.45
N TYR A 307 16.66 20.53 -20.99
CA TYR A 307 17.48 21.48 -20.22
C TYR A 307 16.62 22.36 -19.29
N LYS A 308 15.39 22.67 -19.70
CA LYS A 308 14.40 23.43 -18.92
C LYS A 308 13.08 22.66 -18.85
N VAL A 309 12.23 23.03 -17.91
CA VAL A 309 10.84 22.55 -17.82
C VAL A 309 9.92 23.57 -18.49
N THR A 310 8.97 23.09 -19.29
CA THR A 310 7.93 23.92 -19.92
C THR A 310 6.58 23.35 -19.54
N ALA A 311 5.73 24.18 -18.94
CA ALA A 311 4.33 23.85 -18.70
C ALA A 311 3.53 24.12 -19.97
N GLU A 312 2.91 23.08 -20.52
CA GLU A 312 2.11 23.14 -21.74
C GLU A 312 0.61 23.28 -21.43
N TYR A 313 0.18 22.73 -20.29
CA TYR A 313 -1.19 22.83 -19.79
C TYR A 313 -1.21 22.73 -18.26
N THR A 314 -2.04 23.51 -17.58
CA THR A 314 -2.14 23.53 -16.10
C THR A 314 -3.56 23.29 -15.59
N PHE A 315 -3.69 22.95 -14.30
CA PHE A 315 -5.00 22.70 -13.68
C PHE A 315 -5.90 23.95 -13.61
N SER A 316 -5.31 25.15 -13.70
CA SER A 316 -6.07 26.41 -13.72
C SER A 316 -6.82 26.67 -15.04
N GLU A 317 -6.50 25.90 -16.09
CA GLU A 317 -7.15 25.97 -17.39
C GLU A 317 -8.41 25.07 -17.46
N ALA A 318 -9.14 25.11 -18.57
CA ALA A 318 -10.43 24.43 -18.71
C ALA A 318 -10.31 22.89 -18.64
N GLN A 319 -10.89 22.25 -17.63
CA GLN A 319 -10.71 20.81 -17.42
C GLN A 319 -11.73 19.94 -18.18
N SER A 320 -12.26 20.42 -19.31
CA SER A 320 -13.10 19.58 -20.18
C SER A 320 -12.19 18.66 -21.01
N LYS A 321 -12.60 17.39 -21.20
CA LYS A 321 -11.82 16.44 -22.01
C LYS A 321 -11.50 16.97 -23.41
N GLY A 322 -12.43 17.70 -24.03
CA GLY A 322 -12.23 18.29 -25.35
C GLY A 322 -11.14 19.34 -25.37
N ASP A 323 -11.13 20.25 -24.40
CA ASP A 323 -10.13 21.33 -24.29
C ASP A 323 -8.74 20.76 -24.00
N VAL A 324 -8.65 19.82 -23.05
CA VAL A 324 -7.40 19.14 -22.70
C VAL A 324 -6.79 18.45 -23.92
N LEU A 325 -7.57 17.65 -24.65
CA LEU A 325 -7.09 16.92 -25.84
C LEU A 325 -6.72 17.87 -26.98
N GLN A 326 -7.42 19.00 -27.13
CA GLN A 326 -7.04 20.01 -28.11
C GLN A 326 -5.66 20.59 -27.79
N GLN A 327 -5.42 21.00 -26.55
CA GLN A 327 -4.12 21.55 -26.13
C GLN A 327 -3.01 20.52 -26.28
N VAL A 328 -3.25 19.27 -25.86
CA VAL A 328 -2.29 18.16 -26.01
C VAL A 328 -1.82 18.00 -27.46
N ARG A 329 -2.72 18.06 -28.44
CA ARG A 329 -2.36 17.91 -29.86
C ARG A 329 -1.45 19.04 -30.35
N GLU A 330 -1.64 20.25 -29.83
CA GLU A 330 -0.90 21.46 -30.22
C GLU A 330 0.52 21.52 -29.64
N ILE A 331 0.84 20.69 -28.63
CA ILE A 331 2.17 20.61 -28.03
C ILE A 331 3.24 20.29 -29.07
N ARG A 332 4.30 21.10 -29.09
CA ARG A 332 5.46 20.98 -29.98
C ARG A 332 6.69 20.56 -29.22
N TYR A 333 7.52 19.74 -29.86
CA TYR A 333 8.84 19.38 -29.37
C TYR A 333 9.72 20.63 -29.18
N GLN A 334 10.31 20.78 -27.99
CA GLN A 334 11.18 21.92 -27.66
C GLN A 334 12.67 21.62 -27.82
N GLY A 335 13.09 20.36 -27.71
CA GLY A 335 14.50 19.98 -27.74
C GLY A 335 15.29 20.47 -26.51
N GLY A 336 16.54 20.04 -26.42
CA GLY A 336 17.49 20.45 -25.39
C GLY A 336 18.56 19.41 -25.12
N ASN A 337 19.78 19.88 -24.91
CA ASN A 337 20.97 19.04 -24.80
C ASN A 337 21.17 18.35 -23.42
N ARG A 338 20.16 18.34 -22.56
CA ARG A 338 20.18 17.70 -21.23
C ARG A 338 18.83 17.05 -20.92
N THR A 339 18.86 16.11 -19.98
CA THR A 339 17.69 15.44 -19.41
C THR A 339 17.62 15.79 -17.93
N ASN A 340 17.23 17.03 -17.61
CA ASN A 340 17.18 17.53 -16.22
C ASN A 340 15.93 17.00 -15.49
N THR A 341 15.91 15.71 -15.20
CA THR A 341 14.84 15.01 -14.49
C THR A 341 14.65 15.55 -13.07
N GLY A 342 15.74 15.87 -12.36
CA GLY A 342 15.68 16.48 -11.04
C GLY A 342 14.94 17.82 -11.05
N LEU A 343 15.23 18.67 -12.04
CA LEU A 343 14.53 19.94 -12.25
C LEU A 343 13.04 19.76 -12.56
N ALA A 344 12.69 18.77 -13.39
CA ALA A 344 11.28 18.43 -13.68
C ALA A 344 10.52 18.01 -12.42
N LEU A 345 11.12 17.16 -11.60
CA LEU A 345 10.56 16.76 -10.32
C LEU A 345 10.41 17.94 -9.35
N GLN A 346 11.41 18.82 -9.26
CA GLN A 346 11.30 20.02 -8.43
C GLN A 346 10.14 20.92 -8.89
N TYR A 347 10.00 21.14 -10.19
CA TYR A 347 8.93 21.96 -10.76
C TYR A 347 7.54 21.44 -10.40
N LEU A 348 7.33 20.12 -10.43
CA LEU A 348 6.06 19.51 -10.02
C LEU A 348 5.67 19.90 -8.59
N SER A 349 6.59 19.76 -7.63
CA SER A 349 6.32 20.07 -6.22
C SER A 349 6.16 21.56 -5.92
N GLU A 350 6.92 22.41 -6.61
CA GLU A 350 6.93 23.85 -6.30
C GLU A 350 5.88 24.64 -7.07
N HIS A 351 5.44 24.13 -8.23
CA HIS A 351 4.59 24.86 -9.17
C HIS A 351 3.34 24.06 -9.54
N SER A 352 3.46 22.87 -10.15
CA SER A 352 2.30 22.15 -10.70
C SER A 352 1.27 21.78 -9.65
N PHE A 353 1.71 21.19 -8.53
CA PHE A 353 0.86 20.83 -7.40
C PHE A 353 0.78 21.97 -6.37
N SER A 354 0.41 23.16 -6.84
CA SER A 354 0.17 24.31 -5.98
C SER A 354 -1.25 24.82 -6.17
N ALA A 355 -1.88 25.25 -5.08
CA ALA A 355 -3.26 25.75 -5.11
C ALA A 355 -3.45 26.95 -6.06
N SER A 356 -2.38 27.74 -6.28
CA SER A 356 -2.40 28.86 -7.23
C SER A 356 -2.35 28.41 -8.69
N GLN A 357 -1.95 27.17 -8.97
CA GLN A 357 -1.96 26.55 -10.30
C GLN A 357 -3.19 25.64 -10.50
N GLY A 358 -4.14 25.62 -9.57
CA GLY A 358 -5.41 24.89 -9.67
C GLY A 358 -5.43 23.52 -9.00
N ASP A 359 -4.35 23.12 -8.32
CA ASP A 359 -4.28 21.88 -7.54
C ASP A 359 -5.35 21.83 -6.44
N ARG A 360 -6.05 20.69 -6.36
CA ARG A 360 -7.16 20.46 -5.45
C ARG A 360 -6.68 19.67 -4.24
N GLN A 361 -6.69 20.28 -3.06
CA GLN A 361 -6.22 19.61 -1.83
C GLN A 361 -6.97 18.30 -1.50
N GLN A 362 -8.20 18.13 -1.97
CA GLN A 362 -8.99 16.90 -1.79
C GLN A 362 -8.71 15.80 -2.83
N ALA A 363 -8.00 16.11 -3.91
CA ALA A 363 -7.66 15.19 -4.97
C ALA A 363 -6.25 14.60 -4.73
N PRO A 364 -6.04 13.29 -4.87
CA PRO A 364 -4.69 12.73 -4.88
C PRO A 364 -3.89 13.21 -6.11
N ASN A 365 -2.58 13.36 -5.93
CA ASN A 365 -1.68 13.87 -6.96
C ASN A 365 -0.91 12.71 -7.61
N LEU A 366 -1.05 12.56 -8.92
CA LEU A 366 -0.44 11.49 -9.70
C LEU A 366 0.37 12.07 -10.87
N VAL A 367 1.54 11.49 -11.12
CA VAL A 367 2.46 11.89 -12.18
C VAL A 367 2.74 10.68 -13.06
N TYR A 368 2.43 10.77 -14.35
CA TYR A 368 2.94 9.84 -15.35
C TYR A 368 4.18 10.47 -15.98
N MET A 369 5.35 9.89 -15.74
CA MET A 369 6.61 10.42 -16.22
C MET A 369 7.19 9.51 -17.31
N VAL A 370 7.29 9.99 -18.54
CA VAL A 370 7.87 9.24 -19.67
C VAL A 370 9.28 9.75 -19.93
N THR A 371 10.27 8.88 -19.79
CA THR A 371 11.69 9.22 -19.98
C THR A 371 12.43 8.06 -20.64
N GLY A 372 13.34 8.37 -21.56
CA GLY A 372 14.16 7.40 -22.26
C GLY A 372 15.65 7.47 -21.93
N ASN A 373 16.09 8.49 -21.19
CA ASN A 373 17.50 8.69 -20.87
C ASN A 373 17.75 8.87 -19.37
N PRO A 374 18.99 8.64 -18.89
CA PRO A 374 19.38 8.94 -17.52
C PRO A 374 19.37 10.44 -17.23
N ALA A 375 19.12 10.81 -15.97
CA ALA A 375 19.14 12.19 -15.53
C ALA A 375 20.53 12.82 -15.69
N SER A 376 20.53 14.08 -16.13
CA SER A 376 21.74 14.92 -16.21
C SER A 376 22.02 15.70 -14.93
N ASP A 377 21.14 15.63 -13.95
CA ASP A 377 21.14 16.38 -12.69
C ASP A 377 20.76 15.50 -11.49
N GLU A 378 20.87 16.07 -10.28
CA GLU A 378 20.54 15.33 -9.06
C GLU A 378 19.04 15.12 -8.91
N ILE A 379 18.63 13.86 -8.86
CA ILE A 379 17.25 13.49 -8.58
C ILE A 379 16.96 13.60 -7.08
N ARG A 380 16.05 14.51 -6.74
CA ARG A 380 15.38 14.55 -5.44
C ARG A 380 13.98 13.96 -5.57
N ARG A 381 13.65 13.04 -4.67
CA ARG A 381 12.35 12.40 -4.69
C ARG A 381 11.28 13.41 -4.28
N LEU A 382 10.16 13.36 -5.00
CA LEU A 382 8.99 14.16 -4.69
C LEU A 382 8.42 13.83 -3.29
N PRO A 383 7.72 14.80 -2.67
CA PRO A 383 6.89 14.55 -1.50
C PRO A 383 5.96 13.32 -1.70
N GLY A 384 5.73 12.55 -0.64
CA GLY A 384 5.07 11.24 -0.74
C GLY A 384 3.56 11.29 -1.06
N ASP A 385 2.95 12.46 -1.00
CA ASP A 385 1.60 12.79 -1.44
C ASP A 385 1.48 12.96 -2.97
N ILE A 386 2.61 13.09 -3.67
CA ILE A 386 2.68 13.07 -5.13
C ILE A 386 3.19 11.70 -5.58
N GLN A 387 2.31 10.90 -6.16
CA GLN A 387 2.67 9.58 -6.69
C GLN A 387 3.29 9.72 -8.07
N VAL A 388 4.42 9.07 -8.33
CA VAL A 388 5.03 9.04 -9.66
C VAL A 388 4.96 7.62 -10.22
N VAL A 389 4.49 7.49 -11.45
CA VAL A 389 4.54 6.29 -12.27
C VAL A 389 5.56 6.55 -13.38
N PRO A 390 6.83 6.16 -13.16
CA PRO A 390 7.86 6.30 -14.17
C PRO A 390 7.69 5.25 -15.26
N ILE A 391 7.75 5.70 -16.50
CA ILE A 391 7.69 4.90 -17.71
C ILE A 391 9.04 5.08 -18.42
N GLY A 392 9.90 4.07 -18.29
CA GLY A 392 11.20 4.01 -18.94
C GLY A 392 11.07 3.45 -20.34
N VAL A 393 11.46 4.21 -21.36
CA VAL A 393 11.34 3.79 -22.77
C VAL A 393 12.71 3.65 -23.41
N GLY A 394 13.00 2.48 -23.97
CA GLY A 394 14.27 2.25 -24.65
C GLY A 394 15.40 1.73 -23.74
N PRO A 395 16.51 1.30 -24.34
CA PRO A 395 17.62 0.67 -23.63
C PRO A 395 18.46 1.64 -22.79
N HIS A 396 18.24 2.95 -22.92
CA HIS A 396 18.98 3.98 -22.21
C HIS A 396 18.27 4.46 -20.93
N ALA A 397 17.02 4.03 -20.69
CA ALA A 397 16.31 4.37 -19.47
C ALA A 397 17.04 3.78 -18.24
N ASN A 398 17.32 4.62 -17.25
CA ASN A 398 18.05 4.20 -16.05
C ASN A 398 17.09 3.59 -15.01
N GLU A 399 17.18 2.27 -14.83
CA GLU A 399 16.31 1.55 -13.92
C GLU A 399 16.41 2.01 -12.47
N GLN A 400 17.62 2.23 -11.95
CA GLN A 400 17.84 2.63 -10.57
C GLN A 400 17.28 4.04 -10.28
N GLU A 401 17.37 4.94 -11.26
CA GLU A 401 16.79 6.28 -11.15
C GLU A 401 15.26 6.20 -11.14
N LEU A 402 14.67 5.41 -12.04
CA LEU A 402 13.22 5.28 -12.15
C LEU A 402 12.62 4.52 -10.96
N GLU A 403 13.29 3.49 -10.45
CA GLU A 403 12.94 2.85 -9.18
C GLU A 403 12.95 3.88 -8.04
N ARG A 404 13.99 4.72 -7.95
CA ARG A 404 14.09 5.76 -6.92
C ARG A 404 13.00 6.82 -7.04
N ILE A 405 12.64 7.24 -8.25
CA ILE A 405 11.60 8.24 -8.52
C ILE A 405 10.22 7.65 -8.20
N GLY A 406 9.94 6.45 -8.71
CA GLY A 406 8.64 5.79 -8.63
C GLY A 406 8.32 5.16 -7.29
N TRP A 407 9.33 4.79 -6.49
CA TRP A 407 9.14 3.99 -5.27
C TRP A 407 7.96 4.52 -4.42
N PRO A 408 6.97 3.70 -4.05
CA PRO A 408 6.94 2.24 -4.19
C PRO A 408 6.41 1.72 -5.54
N ASN A 409 5.99 2.58 -6.47
CA ASN A 409 5.55 2.14 -7.79
C ASN A 409 6.75 1.58 -8.56
N ALA A 410 6.63 0.35 -9.03
CA ALA A 410 7.61 -0.21 -9.95
C ALA A 410 7.56 0.57 -11.26
N PRO A 411 8.71 0.97 -11.82
CA PRO A 411 8.75 1.56 -13.16
C PRO A 411 8.18 0.60 -14.20
N ILE A 412 7.48 1.16 -15.18
CA ILE A 412 7.04 0.43 -16.37
C ILE A 412 8.15 0.57 -17.41
N PHE A 413 8.68 -0.56 -17.90
CA PHE A 413 9.67 -0.55 -18.98
C PHE A 413 9.05 -0.96 -20.30
N ILE A 414 9.34 -0.16 -21.33
CA ILE A 414 8.91 -0.36 -22.71
C ILE A 414 10.16 -0.42 -23.59
N GLN A 415 10.20 -1.38 -24.51
CA GLN A 415 11.42 -1.69 -25.26
C GLN A 415 11.90 -0.54 -26.15
N ASP A 416 10.97 0.20 -26.75
CA ASP A 416 11.23 1.34 -27.62
C ASP A 416 9.99 2.24 -27.73
N PHE A 417 10.14 3.41 -28.36
CA PHE A 417 9.02 4.34 -28.51
C PHE A 417 7.96 3.89 -29.54
N GLU A 418 8.29 2.95 -30.45
CA GLU A 418 7.31 2.42 -31.43
C GLU A 418 6.30 1.47 -30.76
N THR A 419 6.68 0.88 -29.63
CA THR A 419 5.89 -0.09 -28.86
C THR A 419 5.13 0.54 -27.69
N LEU A 420 5.06 1.87 -27.62
CA LEU A 420 4.17 2.57 -26.68
C LEU A 420 2.70 2.16 -26.96
N PRO A 421 1.95 1.67 -25.96
CA PRO A 421 0.63 1.03 -26.14
C PRO A 421 -0.51 1.90 -26.64
#